data_AF-A0A7W0N5B7-F1
#
_entry.id   AF-A0A7W0N5B7-F1
#
_cell.length_a   1.000
_cell.length_b   1.000
_cell.length_c   1.000
_cell.angle_alpha   90.00
_cell.angle_beta   90.00
_cell.angle_gamma   90.00
#
_symmetry.space_group_name_H-M   'P 1'
#
loop_
_entity.id
_entity.type
_entity.pdbx_description
1 polymer ?
#
loop_
_entity_poly.entity_id
_entity_poly.type
_entity_poly.pdbx_seq_one_letter_code
_entity_poly.pdbx_strand_id
1 'polypeptide(L)'
;MNELKELTVKAKVTEGGRIVIPTKLRRALGIEIGENVTLSVKNNTLQITTQKEALRRIQALVRKHVPEGVSLVDELIKDRREEAANE
;
A
#
# COMPACT_ATOMS: atom_id res chain seq x y z
N MET A 1 -0.22 13.63 -8.81
CA MET A 1 0.42 13.33 -7.51
C MET A 1 -0.18 14.27 -6.50
N ASN A 2 -1.05 13.78 -5.62
CA ASN A 2 -1.73 14.64 -4.66
C ASN A 2 -0.72 15.04 -3.58
N GLU A 3 -0.39 16.33 -3.51
CA GLU A 3 0.32 16.93 -2.39
C GLU A 3 -0.53 16.74 -1.13
N LEU A 4 -0.34 15.63 -0.43
CA LEU A 4 -0.83 15.49 0.93
C LEU A 4 -0.08 16.53 1.76
N LYS A 5 -0.73 17.67 2.00
CA LYS A 5 -0.32 18.65 3.03
C LYS A 5 0.13 17.87 4.25
N GLU A 6 1.36 18.15 4.70
CA GLU A 6 1.95 17.52 5.86
C GLU A 6 0.99 17.63 7.06
N LEU A 7 0.38 16.51 7.45
CA LEU A 7 -0.56 16.44 8.56
C LEU A 7 0.18 15.96 9.80
N THR A 8 0.56 16.90 10.66
CA THR A 8 1.32 16.60 11.88
C THR A 8 0.46 16.81 13.11
N VAL A 9 0.41 15.79 13.98
CA VAL A 9 -0.32 15.84 15.26
C VAL A 9 0.57 15.27 16.36
N LYS A 10 0.64 15.94 17.50
CA LYS A 10 1.31 15.40 18.70
C LYS A 10 0.44 14.32 19.32
N ALA A 11 1.03 13.16 19.61
CA ALA A 11 0.40 12.09 20.37
C ALA A 11 1.26 11.74 21.58
N LYS A 12 0.63 11.19 22.63
CA LYS A 12 1.33 10.67 23.81
C LYS A 12 1.30 9.15 23.78
N VAL A 13 2.36 8.55 24.31
CA VAL A 13 2.37 7.13 24.64
C VAL A 13 1.53 6.95 25.90
N THR A 14 0.54 6.06 25.85
CA THR A 14 -0.33 5.76 27.00
C THR A 14 0.32 4.75 27.93
N GLU A 15 -0.25 4.62 29.13
CA GLU A 15 0.05 3.51 30.02
C GLU A 15 -0.18 2.18 29.26
N GLY A 16 0.86 1.35 29.18
CA GLY A 16 0.89 0.16 28.30
C GLY A 16 1.64 0.32 26.97
N GLY A 17 2.30 1.46 26.72
CA GLY A 17 3.23 1.61 25.60
C GLY A 17 2.58 1.81 24.23
N ARG A 18 1.29 2.16 24.19
CA ARG A 18 0.52 2.33 22.94
C ARG A 18 0.45 3.79 22.52
N ILE A 19 0.35 4.04 21.23
CA ILE A 19 0.05 5.36 20.66
C ILE A 19 -1.31 5.27 19.98
N VAL A 20 -2.22 6.18 20.33
CA VAL A 20 -3.52 6.29 19.66
C VAL A 20 -3.33 7.11 18.39
N ILE A 21 -3.68 6.55 17.23
CA ILE A 21 -3.68 7.27 15.96
C ILE A 21 -4.89 8.21 15.95
N PRO A 22 -4.70 9.56 15.95
CA PRO A 22 -5.80 10.51 15.94
C PRO A 22 -6.69 10.33 14.72
N THR A 23 -7.99 10.59 14.88
CA THR A 23 -9.02 10.39 13.83
C THR A 23 -8.66 11.03 12.49
N LYS A 24 -8.04 12.22 12.50
CA LYS A 24 -7.62 12.91 11.27
C LYS A 24 -6.59 12.10 10.48
N LEU A 25 -5.58 11.56 11.16
CA LEU A 25 -4.53 10.73 10.54
C LEU A 25 -5.09 9.37 10.10
N ARG A 26 -5.91 8.74 10.95
CA ARG A 26 -6.55 7.47 10.62
C ARG A 26 -7.37 7.55 9.32
N ARG A 27 -8.16 8.61 9.15
CA ARG A 27 -8.95 8.86 7.93
C ARG A 27 -8.08 9.18 6.71
N ALA A 28 -7.03 10.00 6.89
CA ALA A 28 -6.12 10.34 5.80
C ALA A 28 -5.38 9.11 5.23
N LEU A 29 -5.09 8.12 6.09
CA LEU A 29 -4.49 6.84 5.70
C LEU A 29 -5.52 5.80 5.23
N GLY A 30 -6.81 6.12 5.25
CA GLY A 30 -7.88 5.20 4.87
C GLY A 30 -8.00 3.98 5.79
N ILE A 31 -7.58 4.08 7.05
CA ILE A 31 -7.59 2.96 8.00
C ILE A 31 -8.97 2.82 8.64
N GLU A 32 -9.62 1.69 8.40
CA GLU A 32 -10.91 1.35 8.99
C GLU A 32 -10.78 0.46 10.24
N ILE A 33 -11.87 0.36 11.01
CA ILE A 33 -11.90 -0.52 12.19
C ILE A 33 -11.86 -1.96 11.71
N GLY A 34 -10.98 -2.78 12.30
CA GLY A 34 -10.77 -4.17 11.90
C GLY A 34 -9.82 -4.35 10.71
N GLU A 35 -9.31 -3.27 10.12
CA GLU A 35 -8.33 -3.35 9.05
C GLU A 35 -6.93 -3.57 9.61
N ASN A 36 -6.18 -4.47 8.97
CA ASN A 36 -4.80 -4.74 9.34
C ASN A 36 -3.87 -3.66 8.77
N VAL A 37 -2.94 -3.20 9.60
CA VAL A 37 -1.87 -2.27 9.22
C VAL A 37 -0.51 -2.91 9.42
N THR A 38 0.46 -2.50 8.61
CA THR A 38 1.86 -2.90 8.76
C THR A 38 2.63 -1.75 9.40
N LEU A 39 3.40 -2.07 10.45
CA LEU A 39 4.33 -1.16 11.11
C LEU A 39 5.75 -1.53 10.69
N SER A 40 6.55 -0.55 10.30
CA SER A 40 7.97 -0.74 9.97
C SER A 40 8.79 0.45 10.46
N VAL A 41 10.08 0.22 10.70
CA VAL A 41 11.02 1.29 11.06
C VAL A 41 11.97 1.53 9.91
N LYS A 42 12.07 2.78 9.46
CA LYS A 42 13.02 3.21 8.43
C LYS A 42 13.55 4.60 8.78
N ASN A 43 14.86 4.79 8.71
CA ASN A 43 15.53 6.07 9.01
C ASN A 43 15.07 6.66 10.36
N ASN A 44 15.05 5.82 11.39
CA ASN A 44 14.59 6.19 12.74
C ASN A 44 13.14 6.74 12.81
N THR A 45 12.30 6.40 11.81
CA THR A 45 10.91 6.81 11.72
C THR A 45 10.01 5.58 11.70
N LEU A 46 8.95 5.59 12.52
CA LEU A 46 7.89 4.58 12.47
C LEU A 46 6.98 4.88 11.27
N GLN A 47 6.93 3.96 10.32
CA GLN A 47 6.05 4.03 9.15
C GLN A 47 4.88 3.09 9.34
N ILE A 48 3.68 3.60 9.09
CA ILE A 48 2.43 2.85 9.14
C ILE A 48 1.87 2.82 7.72
N THR A 49 1.61 1.63 7.21
CA THR A 49 1.06 1.44 5.85
C THR A 49 -0.10 0.46 5.86
N THR A 50 -1.07 0.66 4.98
CA THR A 50 -2.13 -0.32 4.72
C THR A 50 -1.69 -1.26 3.60
N GLN A 51 -2.26 -2.47 3.55
CA GLN A 51 -2.01 -3.41 2.45
C GLN A 51 -2.42 -2.82 1.10
N LYS A 52 -3.55 -2.08 1.07
CA LYS A 52 -4.05 -1.41 -0.13
C LYS A 52 -3.05 -0.38 -0.66
N GLU A 53 -2.48 0.45 0.21
CA GLU A 53 -1.49 1.45 -0.20
C GLU A 53 -0.16 0.81 -0.60
N ALA A 54 0.27 -0.26 0.07
CA ALA A 54 1.44 -1.03 -0.34
C ALA A 54 1.25 -1.62 -1.75
N LEU A 55 0.11 -2.26 -2.01
CA LEU A 55 -0.25 -2.79 -3.32
C LEU A 55 -0.30 -1.70 -4.38
N ARG A 56 -0.97 -0.58 -4.10
CA ARG A 56 -1.05 0.57 -5.01
C ARG A 56 0.32 1.10 -5.39
N ARG A 57 1.23 1.21 -4.42
CA ARG A 57 2.61 1.65 -4.65
C ARG A 57 3.37 0.67 -5.54
N ILE A 58 3.25 -0.64 -5.28
CA ILE A 58 3.88 -1.68 -6.09
C ILE A 58 3.33 -1.65 -7.51
N GLN A 59 2.01 -1.60 -7.69
CA GLN A 59 1.35 -1.49 -9.00
C GLN A 59 1.83 -0.25 -9.77
N ALA A 60 1.95 0.90 -9.10
CA ALA A 60 2.46 2.12 -9.72
C ALA A 60 3.94 2.03 -10.12
N LEU A 61 4.75 1.28 -9.36
CA LEU A 61 6.15 1.01 -9.73
C LEU A 61 6.22 0.08 -10.95
N VAL A 62 5.47 -1.02 -10.94
CA VAL A 62 5.43 -1.99 -12.04
C VAL A 62 4.92 -1.35 -13.32
N ARG A 63 3.89 -0.49 -13.25
CA ARG A 63 3.31 0.18 -14.43
C ARG A 63 4.34 1.01 -15.21
N LYS A 64 5.41 1.50 -14.59
CA LYS A 64 6.51 2.21 -15.27
C LYS A 64 7.30 1.33 -16.24
N HIS A 65 7.20 0.01 -16.08
CA HIS A 65 7.90 -0.99 -16.89
C HIS A 65 6.97 -1.68 -17.90
N VAL A 66 5.68 -1.36 -17.90
CA VAL A 66 4.68 -1.96 -18.80
C VAL A 66 4.32 -0.94 -19.90
N PRO A 67 4.47 -1.28 -21.19
CA PRO A 67 4.07 -0.38 -22.27
C PRO A 67 2.58 0.00 -22.17
N GLU A 68 2.22 1.17 -22.70
CA GLU A 68 0.81 1.58 -22.75
C GLU A 68 -0.01 0.62 -23.63
N GLY A 69 -1.26 0.38 -23.22
CA GLY A 69 -2.16 -0.55 -23.91
C GLY A 69 -1.88 -2.04 -23.67
N VAL A 70 -0.77 -2.41 -23.04
CA VAL A 70 -0.44 -3.81 -22.76
C VAL A 70 -1.12 -4.29 -21.48
N SER A 71 -1.76 -5.47 -21.58
CA SER A 71 -2.36 -6.21 -20.48
C SER A 71 -1.51 -7.45 -20.19
N LEU A 72 -0.69 -7.37 -19.13
CA LEU A 72 0.12 -8.50 -18.67
C LEU A 72 -0.72 -9.73 -18.29
N VAL A 73 -1.98 -9.49 -17.88
CA VAL A 73 -2.91 -10.57 -17.53
C VAL A 73 -3.32 -11.34 -18.79
N ASP A 74 -3.63 -10.64 -19.88
CA ASP A 74 -4.04 -11.27 -21.12
C ASP A 74 -2.87 -12.02 -21.77
N GLU A 75 -1.66 -11.46 -21.73
CA GLU A 75 -0.43 -12.15 -22.15
C GLU A 75 -0.21 -13.44 -21.35
N LEU A 76 -0.27 -13.36 -20.01
CA LEU A 76 -0.09 -14.53 -19.15
C LEU A 76 -1.15 -15.61 -19.39
N ILE A 77 -2.41 -15.22 -19.59
CA ILE A 77 -3.50 -16.17 -19.89
C ILE A 77 -3.27 -16.84 -21.24
N LYS A 78 -2.81 -16.09 -22.25
CA LYS A 78 -2.49 -16.61 -23.57
C LYS A 78 -1.36 -17.64 -23.47
N ASP A 79 -0.26 -17.29 -22.81
CA ASP A 79 0.90 -18.18 -22.64
C ASP A 79 0.49 -19.48 -21.93
N ARG A 80 -0.31 -19.39 -20.86
CA ARG A 80 -0.83 -20.57 -20.15
C ARG A 80 -1.69 -21.49 -21.01
N ARG A 81 -2.47 -20.92 -21.93
CA ARG A 81 -3.30 -21.71 -22.87
C ARG A 81 -2.45 -22.38 -23.94
N GLU A 82 -1.41 -21.70 -24.42
CA GLU A 82 -0.46 -22.27 -25.38
C GLU A 82 0.38 -23.38 -24.76
N GLU A 83 0.85 -23.21 -23.52
CA GLU A 83 1.52 -24.27 -22.75
C GLU A 83 0.60 -25.50 -22.60
N ALA A 84 -0.63 -25.30 -22.14
CA ALA A 84 -1.59 -26.40 -21.91
C ALA A 84 -2.05 -27.11 -23.19
N ALA A 85 -1.94 -26.48 -24.36
CA ALA A 85 -2.25 -27.11 -25.64
C ALA A 85 -1.09 -27.97 -26.19
N ASN A 86 0.12 -27.81 -25.64
CA ASN A 86 1.33 -28.53 -26.04
C ASN A 86 1.71 -29.67 -25.07
N GLU A 87 0.91 -29.90 -24.02
CA GLU A 87 0.95 -31.09 -23.13
C GLU A 87 -0.09 -32.14 -23.58
#